data_AF-A0A2W4IAU1-F1
#
_entry.id   AF-A0A2W4IAU1-F1
#
_cell.length_a   1.000
_cell.length_b   1.000
_cell.length_c   1.000
_cell.angle_alpha   90.00
_cell.angle_beta   90.00
_cell.angle_gamma   90.00
#
_symmetry.space_group_name_H-M   'P 1'
#
loop_
_entity.id
_entity.type
_entity.pdbx_description
1 polymer ?
#
loop_
_entity_poly.entity_id
_entity_poly.type
_entity_poly.pdbx_seq_one_letter_code
_entity_poly.pdbx_strand_id
1 'polypeptide(L)'
;MDIINYIGAGLAVGLAGIGVAIGQGFLAKASVEVIGKRKEMTSFLLTVTILGIALVESAAIYGLIVAFQLIGTEAMTLNAAIGAGLAIGLAGAGAGIGEGILVAGAIKGIDENPKMKMKLMTFMVLFVALVESAAIYGLVISMQILGSAPFESQSYIGMGLSIGLAALGVAIGHGLLARKTMEAMAQRSEMAGFLLTVTILGIALVESAAIYGLVVALSIVGKTLPLYASIGAGVAIGLTGLGAGIGEGILVSGAISAIVRNPSQKTKIITFMVLFVALAEVTAIYGLIVAYGIINIENIVDSTKFLGAGFAVGLAGLGVAIGIGFLAQESLKIMGKNPNMIKFLLTISILGVALLESAVIYGLVVSFQILGKETIDGMIAFGSGLAIGLAGLGAGLGEGLIVKGAMEGMNKAPESKGKTLAFMVLFVALVEVVAIYGLIIAMQGLYK
;
A
#
# COMPACT_ATOMS: atom_id res chain seq x y z
N MET A 1 5.47 8.47 -35.95
CA MET A 1 6.11 7.72 -34.85
C MET A 1 6.44 8.74 -33.79
N ASP A 2 5.57 8.90 -32.80
CA ASP A 2 5.58 10.08 -31.94
C ASP A 2 6.50 9.87 -30.74
N ILE A 3 7.43 10.81 -30.53
CA ILE A 3 8.38 10.86 -29.39
C ILE A 3 7.66 10.69 -28.04
N ILE A 4 6.40 11.13 -27.99
CA ILE A 4 5.48 11.05 -26.85
C ILE A 4 5.27 9.60 -26.37
N ASN A 5 5.16 8.65 -27.30
CA ASN A 5 4.88 7.25 -26.97
C ASN A 5 6.04 6.60 -26.20
N TYR A 6 7.27 7.05 -26.46
CA TYR A 6 8.46 6.55 -25.78
C TYR A 6 8.50 6.95 -24.30
N ILE A 7 7.88 8.07 -23.91
CA ILE A 7 7.78 8.45 -22.49
C ILE A 7 6.89 7.45 -21.74
N GLY A 8 5.70 7.17 -22.28
CA GLY A 8 4.79 6.18 -21.71
C GLY A 8 5.39 4.77 -21.69
N ALA A 9 6.03 4.37 -22.78
CA ALA A 9 6.72 3.08 -22.88
C ALA A 9 7.85 2.96 -21.85
N GLY A 10 8.64 4.02 -21.66
CA GLY A 10 9.68 4.10 -20.65
C GLY A 10 9.14 3.99 -19.22
N LEU A 11 8.00 4.64 -18.93
CA LEU A 11 7.35 4.51 -17.62
C LEU A 11 6.83 3.08 -17.39
N ALA A 12 6.22 2.46 -18.42
CA ALA A 12 5.68 1.10 -18.33
C ALA A 12 6.77 0.07 -18.01
N VAL A 13 7.81 -0.02 -18.85
CA VAL A 13 8.87 -1.02 -18.70
C VAL A 13 9.87 -0.65 -17.60
N GLY A 14 10.18 0.64 -17.44
CA GLY A 14 11.19 1.12 -16.51
C GLY A 14 10.77 0.94 -15.05
N LEU A 15 9.56 1.40 -14.69
CA LEU A 15 9.07 1.27 -13.31
C LEU A 15 8.84 -0.20 -12.94
N ALA A 16 8.20 -0.99 -13.83
CA ALA A 16 8.02 -2.42 -13.60
C ALA A 16 9.37 -3.14 -13.46
N GLY A 17 10.32 -2.83 -14.35
CA GLY A 17 11.68 -3.38 -14.32
C GLY A 17 12.44 -3.07 -13.03
N ILE A 18 12.29 -1.88 -12.45
CA ILE A 18 12.89 -1.53 -11.15
C ILE A 18 12.39 -2.50 -10.05
N GLY A 19 11.07 -2.69 -9.96
CA GLY A 19 10.50 -3.55 -8.92
C GLY A 19 10.88 -5.02 -9.10
N VAL A 20 10.83 -5.52 -10.33
CA VAL A 20 11.24 -6.88 -10.69
C VAL A 20 12.72 -7.12 -10.36
N ALA A 21 13.61 -6.21 -10.75
CA ALA A 21 15.04 -6.33 -10.46
C ALA A 21 15.35 -6.35 -8.96
N ILE A 22 14.69 -5.47 -8.18
CA ILE A 22 14.80 -5.45 -6.72
C ILE A 22 14.28 -6.77 -6.12
N GLY A 23 13.12 -7.24 -6.58
CA GLY A 23 12.51 -8.49 -6.14
C GLY A 23 13.37 -9.72 -6.41
N GLN A 24 13.92 -9.82 -7.62
CA GLN A 24 14.88 -10.86 -8.00
C GLN A 24 16.15 -10.78 -7.15
N GLY A 25 16.63 -9.58 -6.84
CA GLY A 25 17.74 -9.38 -5.91
C GLY A 25 17.46 -9.98 -4.52
N PHE A 26 16.27 -9.75 -3.97
CA PHE A 26 15.89 -10.31 -2.66
C PHE A 26 15.84 -11.84 -2.65
N LEU A 27 15.18 -12.45 -3.64
CA LEU A 27 15.03 -13.90 -3.70
C LEU A 27 16.36 -14.60 -4.07
N ALA A 28 17.16 -14.03 -4.98
CA ALA A 28 18.46 -14.57 -5.34
C ALA A 28 19.43 -14.51 -4.15
N LYS A 29 19.44 -13.40 -3.40
CA LYS A 29 20.19 -13.28 -2.14
C LYS A 29 19.80 -14.40 -1.17
N ALA A 30 18.51 -14.61 -0.94
CA ALA A 30 18.04 -15.68 -0.05
C ALA A 30 18.48 -17.06 -0.54
N SER A 31 18.43 -17.32 -1.85
CA SER A 31 18.88 -18.58 -2.44
C SER A 31 20.38 -18.84 -2.19
N VAL A 32 21.22 -17.85 -2.49
CA VAL A 32 22.68 -17.96 -2.33
C VAL A 32 23.05 -18.17 -0.85
N GLU A 33 22.40 -17.46 0.08
CA GLU A 33 22.58 -17.66 1.52
C GLU A 33 22.29 -19.10 1.96
N VAL A 34 21.23 -19.73 1.42
CA VAL A 34 20.84 -21.09 1.78
C VAL A 34 21.75 -22.12 1.11
N ILE A 35 22.11 -21.95 -0.16
CA ILE A 35 23.06 -22.84 -0.87
C ILE A 35 24.40 -22.89 -0.15
N GLY A 36 24.88 -21.74 0.36
CA GLY A 36 26.12 -21.67 1.13
C GLY A 36 26.09 -22.51 2.41
N LYS A 37 24.90 -22.72 3.01
CA LYS A 37 24.71 -23.53 4.22
C LYS A 37 24.40 -25.00 3.93
N ARG A 38 23.69 -25.28 2.82
CA ARG A 38 23.12 -26.60 2.50
C ARG A 38 23.39 -27.00 1.06
N LYS A 39 24.63 -27.43 0.81
CA LYS A 39 25.11 -27.82 -0.54
C LYS A 39 24.27 -28.95 -1.15
N GLU A 40 23.76 -29.85 -0.32
CA GLU A 40 22.90 -30.97 -0.70
C GLU A 40 21.56 -30.54 -1.32
N MET A 41 21.08 -29.32 -1.06
CA MET A 41 19.82 -28.81 -1.61
C MET A 41 20.00 -27.99 -2.89
N THR A 42 21.22 -27.83 -3.39
CA THR A 42 21.54 -26.92 -4.51
C THR A 42 20.66 -27.14 -5.72
N SER A 43 20.53 -28.37 -6.21
CA SER A 43 19.72 -28.66 -7.40
C SER A 43 18.25 -28.26 -7.22
N PHE A 44 17.68 -28.51 -6.03
CA PHE A 44 16.30 -28.14 -5.73
C PHE A 44 16.13 -26.63 -5.59
N LEU A 45 17.06 -25.96 -4.88
CA LEU A 45 17.02 -24.50 -4.72
C LEU A 45 17.21 -23.78 -6.05
N LEU A 46 18.02 -24.30 -6.97
CA LEU A 46 18.12 -23.78 -8.33
C LEU A 46 16.76 -23.83 -9.02
N THR A 47 16.04 -24.96 -8.95
CA THR A 47 14.69 -25.07 -9.53
C THR A 47 13.72 -24.05 -8.92
N VAL A 48 13.67 -23.94 -7.58
CA VAL A 48 12.78 -22.99 -6.89
C VAL A 48 13.15 -21.54 -7.20
N THR A 49 14.44 -21.25 -7.31
CA THR A 49 14.94 -19.90 -7.60
C THR A 49 14.61 -19.49 -9.02
N ILE A 50 14.86 -20.37 -10.00
CA ILE A 50 14.52 -20.11 -11.41
C ILE A 50 13.02 -19.94 -11.58
N LEU A 51 12.22 -20.79 -10.93
CA LEU A 51 10.77 -20.66 -10.92
C LEU A 51 10.35 -19.31 -10.30
N GLY A 52 10.92 -18.94 -9.16
CA GLY A 52 10.65 -17.65 -8.51
C GLY A 52 11.05 -16.44 -9.35
N ILE A 53 12.21 -16.48 -10.01
CA ILE A 53 12.66 -15.45 -10.95
C ILE A 53 11.67 -15.32 -12.12
N ALA A 54 11.28 -16.44 -12.73
CA ALA A 54 10.36 -16.44 -13.87
C ALA A 54 8.98 -15.89 -13.51
N LEU A 55 8.51 -16.18 -12.28
CA LEU A 55 7.27 -15.61 -11.76
C LEU A 55 7.39 -14.10 -11.54
N VAL A 56 8.44 -13.65 -10.84
CA VAL A 56 8.68 -12.21 -10.59
C VAL A 56 8.90 -11.42 -11.89
N GLU A 57 9.49 -12.04 -12.92
CA GLU A 57 9.71 -11.42 -14.24
C GLU A 57 8.39 -11.10 -14.97
N SER A 58 7.29 -11.78 -14.63
CA SER A 58 6.02 -11.63 -15.35
C SER A 58 5.49 -10.19 -15.32
N ALA A 59 5.64 -9.48 -14.19
CA ALA A 59 5.30 -8.07 -14.07
C ALA A 59 6.10 -7.15 -15.04
N ALA A 60 7.38 -7.46 -15.29
CA ALA A 60 8.19 -6.72 -16.27
C ALA A 60 7.76 -7.05 -17.71
N ILE A 61 7.36 -8.30 -17.98
CA ILE A 61 6.80 -8.68 -19.27
C ILE A 61 5.50 -7.91 -19.55
N TYR A 62 4.63 -7.71 -18.56
CA TYR A 62 3.44 -6.88 -18.73
C TYR A 62 3.78 -5.42 -19.07
N GLY A 63 4.76 -4.84 -18.37
CA GLY A 63 5.30 -3.51 -18.71
C GLY A 63 5.86 -3.45 -20.13
N LEU A 64 6.58 -4.49 -20.57
CA LEU A 64 7.12 -4.60 -21.93
C LEU A 64 6.01 -4.72 -22.99
N ILE A 65 4.96 -5.50 -22.73
CA ILE A 65 3.80 -5.62 -23.63
C ILE A 65 3.15 -4.25 -23.83
N VAL A 66 2.88 -3.52 -22.74
CA VAL A 66 2.31 -2.17 -22.81
C VAL A 66 3.27 -1.22 -23.53
N ALA A 67 4.57 -1.29 -23.27
CA ALA A 67 5.58 -0.47 -23.96
C ALA A 67 5.55 -0.67 -25.48
N PHE A 68 5.49 -1.92 -25.96
CA PHE A 68 5.38 -2.18 -27.41
C PHE A 68 4.07 -1.70 -28.01
N GLN A 69 2.94 -1.85 -27.30
CA GLN A 69 1.67 -1.34 -27.78
C GLN A 69 1.66 0.19 -27.87
N LEU A 70 2.23 0.87 -26.87
CA LEU A 70 2.39 2.32 -26.88
C LEU A 70 3.23 2.78 -28.09
N ILE A 71 4.35 2.12 -28.36
CA ILE A 71 5.22 2.44 -29.51
C ILE A 71 4.49 2.20 -30.85
N GLY A 72 3.69 1.13 -30.94
CA GLY A 72 2.95 0.76 -32.15
C GLY A 72 1.66 1.55 -32.40
N THR A 73 1.22 2.39 -31.46
CA THR A 73 -0.04 3.15 -31.58
C THR A 73 0.19 4.51 -32.23
N GLU A 74 -0.57 4.81 -33.29
CA GLU A 74 -0.55 6.12 -33.94
C GLU A 74 -1.53 7.11 -33.27
N ALA A 75 -1.24 8.42 -33.35
CA ALA A 75 -2.10 9.50 -32.85
C ALA A 75 -2.42 9.47 -31.34
N MET A 76 -1.50 8.99 -30.52
CA MET A 76 -1.67 8.94 -29.06
C MET A 76 -1.34 10.28 -28.39
N THR A 77 -2.12 10.67 -27.37
CA THR A 77 -1.84 11.86 -26.56
C THR A 77 -0.82 11.57 -25.47
N LEU A 78 -0.09 12.61 -25.04
CA LEU A 78 0.88 12.50 -23.94
C LEU A 78 0.25 11.99 -22.64
N ASN A 79 -0.96 12.45 -22.34
CA ASN A 79 -1.68 12.03 -21.14
C ASN A 79 -2.07 10.55 -21.19
N ALA A 80 -2.49 10.03 -22.36
CA ALA A 80 -2.78 8.62 -22.54
C ALA A 80 -1.52 7.77 -22.38
N ALA A 81 -0.42 8.19 -23.02
CA ALA A 81 0.86 7.48 -22.93
C ALA A 81 1.37 7.39 -21.48
N ILE A 82 1.37 8.53 -20.76
CA ILE A 82 1.79 8.58 -19.35
C ILE A 82 0.83 7.79 -18.47
N GLY A 83 -0.49 7.94 -18.66
CA GLY A 83 -1.50 7.23 -17.88
C GLY A 83 -1.38 5.71 -17.99
N ALA A 84 -1.28 5.20 -19.22
CA ALA A 84 -1.07 3.78 -19.46
C ALA A 84 0.27 3.29 -18.91
N GLY A 85 1.34 4.08 -19.04
CA GLY A 85 2.66 3.74 -18.50
C GLY A 85 2.70 3.70 -16.97
N LEU A 86 2.08 4.67 -16.29
CA LEU A 86 2.01 4.71 -14.83
C LEU A 86 1.16 3.59 -14.24
N ALA A 87 0.05 3.21 -14.91
CA ALA A 87 -0.84 2.15 -14.45
C ALA A 87 -0.10 0.82 -14.28
N ILE A 88 0.49 0.28 -15.35
CA ILE A 88 1.26 -0.96 -15.29
C ILE A 88 2.63 -0.78 -14.63
N GLY A 89 3.29 0.37 -14.84
CA GLY A 89 4.64 0.59 -14.35
C GLY A 89 4.71 0.56 -12.83
N LEU A 90 3.83 1.30 -12.15
CA LEU A 90 3.78 1.32 -10.68
C LEU A 90 3.21 0.02 -10.10
N ALA A 91 2.15 -0.52 -10.69
CA ALA A 91 1.56 -1.78 -10.23
C ALA A 91 2.55 -2.96 -10.37
N GLY A 92 3.21 -3.06 -11.52
CA GLY A 92 4.25 -4.05 -11.79
C GLY A 92 5.48 -3.87 -10.91
N ALA A 93 5.84 -2.63 -10.56
CA ALA A 93 6.90 -2.39 -9.58
C ALA A 93 6.56 -2.99 -8.21
N GLY A 94 5.31 -2.84 -7.76
CA GLY A 94 4.83 -3.42 -6.51
C GLY A 94 4.80 -4.93 -6.55
N ALA A 95 4.28 -5.52 -7.62
CA ALA A 95 4.25 -6.98 -7.79
C ALA A 95 5.65 -7.57 -7.76
N GLY A 96 6.59 -7.00 -8.54
CA GLY A 96 7.97 -7.46 -8.56
C GLY A 96 8.63 -7.44 -7.18
N ILE A 97 8.47 -6.35 -6.42
CA ILE A 97 9.00 -6.24 -5.05
C ILE A 97 8.31 -7.23 -4.11
N GLY A 98 6.98 -7.27 -4.12
CA GLY A 98 6.16 -8.11 -3.23
C GLY A 98 6.43 -9.60 -3.43
N GLU A 99 6.44 -10.05 -4.68
CA GLU A 99 6.73 -11.43 -5.04
C GLU A 99 8.17 -11.81 -4.71
N GLY A 100 9.15 -10.92 -4.95
CA GLY A 100 10.53 -11.16 -4.55
C GLY A 100 10.70 -11.35 -3.04
N ILE A 101 10.02 -10.52 -2.23
CA ILE A 101 9.98 -10.64 -0.76
C ILE A 101 9.34 -11.97 -0.34
N LEU A 102 8.25 -12.37 -1.00
CA LEU A 102 7.53 -13.61 -0.76
C LEU A 102 8.35 -14.86 -1.08
N VAL A 103 8.96 -14.91 -2.28
CA VAL A 103 9.81 -16.02 -2.73
C VAL A 103 11.04 -16.13 -1.82
N ALA A 104 11.64 -15.02 -1.41
CA ALA A 104 12.72 -15.02 -0.42
C ALA A 104 12.27 -15.65 0.91
N GLY A 105 11.02 -15.38 1.34
CA GLY A 105 10.40 -16.05 2.50
C GLY A 105 10.20 -17.54 2.30
N ALA A 106 9.76 -17.96 1.12
CA ALA A 106 9.60 -19.36 0.77
C ALA A 106 10.93 -20.10 0.83
N ILE A 107 11.99 -19.54 0.24
CA ILE A 107 13.35 -20.10 0.27
C ILE A 107 13.86 -20.22 1.71
N LYS A 108 13.69 -19.20 2.54
CA LYS A 108 14.06 -19.25 3.97
C LYS A 108 13.23 -20.26 4.75
N GLY A 109 11.93 -20.36 4.48
CA GLY A 109 11.08 -21.40 5.07
C GLY A 109 11.53 -22.81 4.67
N ILE A 110 11.99 -23.01 3.44
CA ILE A 110 12.56 -24.28 2.97
C ILE A 110 13.87 -24.59 3.70
N ASP A 111 14.73 -23.60 3.96
CA ASP A 111 15.94 -23.75 4.78
C ASP A 111 15.63 -24.15 6.22
N GLU A 112 14.64 -23.49 6.83
CA GLU A 112 14.17 -23.79 8.18
C GLU A 112 13.55 -25.19 8.28
N ASN A 113 12.77 -25.62 7.28
CA ASN A 113 12.11 -26.92 7.26
C ASN A 113 12.15 -27.62 5.88
N PRO A 114 13.26 -28.31 5.55
CA PRO A 114 13.42 -28.99 4.27
C PRO A 114 12.39 -30.09 3.98
N LYS A 115 11.77 -30.66 5.03
CA LYS A 115 10.72 -31.69 4.87
C LYS A 115 9.45 -31.12 4.22
N MET A 116 9.22 -29.82 4.37
CA MET A 116 8.06 -29.11 3.83
C MET A 116 8.30 -28.51 2.44
N LYS A 117 9.47 -28.75 1.83
CA LYS A 117 9.92 -28.02 0.65
C LYS A 117 8.94 -28.02 -0.53
N MET A 118 8.32 -29.17 -0.82
CA MET A 118 7.34 -29.28 -1.91
C MET A 118 6.08 -28.48 -1.59
N LYS A 119 5.60 -28.56 -0.35
CA LYS A 119 4.38 -27.86 0.09
C LYS A 119 4.60 -26.35 0.15
N LEU A 120 5.76 -25.90 0.63
CA LEU A 120 6.14 -24.48 0.58
C LEU A 120 6.30 -23.99 -0.86
N MET A 121 6.88 -24.78 -1.77
CA MET A 121 6.92 -24.42 -3.20
C MET A 121 5.50 -24.28 -3.78
N THR A 122 4.56 -25.17 -3.46
CA THR A 122 3.16 -25.05 -3.91
C THR A 122 2.49 -23.78 -3.39
N PHE A 123 2.63 -23.48 -2.10
CA PHE A 123 2.05 -22.24 -1.54
C PHE A 123 2.74 -20.98 -2.05
N MET A 124 4.02 -21.06 -2.40
CA MET A 124 4.75 -19.95 -3.01
C MET A 124 4.09 -19.57 -4.32
N VAL A 125 3.90 -20.54 -5.22
CA VAL A 125 3.23 -20.31 -6.52
C VAL A 125 1.83 -19.75 -6.33
N LEU A 126 1.05 -20.31 -5.39
CA LEU A 126 -0.29 -19.82 -5.08
C LEU A 126 -0.28 -18.35 -4.64
N PHE A 127 0.60 -18.00 -3.69
CA PHE A 127 0.61 -16.64 -3.14
C PHE A 127 1.23 -15.62 -4.11
N VAL A 128 2.20 -16.01 -4.95
CA VAL A 128 2.66 -15.18 -6.07
C VAL A 128 1.47 -14.83 -6.96
N ALA A 129 0.67 -15.82 -7.37
CA ALA A 129 -0.49 -15.56 -8.24
C ALA A 129 -1.51 -14.60 -7.62
N LEU A 130 -1.61 -14.55 -6.28
CA LEU A 130 -2.44 -13.56 -5.59
C LEU A 130 -1.81 -12.16 -5.60
N VAL A 131 -0.50 -12.05 -5.37
CA VAL A 131 0.23 -10.77 -5.43
C VAL A 131 0.21 -10.18 -6.84
N GLU A 132 0.34 -11.03 -7.86
CA GLU A 132 0.31 -10.66 -9.28
C GLU A 132 -1.02 -10.00 -9.69
N SER A 133 -2.13 -10.27 -8.99
CA SER A 133 -3.44 -9.70 -9.33
C SER A 133 -3.43 -8.16 -9.33
N ALA A 134 -2.62 -7.54 -8.48
CA ALA A 134 -2.40 -6.10 -8.45
C ALA A 134 -1.76 -5.56 -9.75
N ALA A 135 -0.79 -6.27 -10.31
CA ALA A 135 -0.20 -5.93 -11.61
C ALA A 135 -1.19 -6.14 -12.76
N ILE A 136 -2.04 -7.18 -12.68
CA ILE A 136 -3.11 -7.41 -13.66
C ILE A 136 -4.11 -6.25 -13.67
N TYR A 137 -4.47 -5.67 -12.52
CA TYR A 137 -5.33 -4.48 -12.49
C TYR A 137 -4.69 -3.27 -13.18
N GLY A 138 -3.39 -3.05 -12.95
CA GLY A 138 -2.61 -2.05 -13.67
C GLY A 138 -2.62 -2.30 -15.19
N LEU A 139 -2.40 -3.55 -15.61
CA LEU A 139 -2.43 -3.97 -17.00
C LEU A 139 -3.80 -3.72 -17.65
N VAL A 140 -4.89 -4.07 -16.96
CA VAL A 140 -6.25 -3.85 -17.44
C VAL A 140 -6.51 -2.37 -17.69
N ILE A 141 -6.10 -1.48 -16.78
CA ILE A 141 -6.26 -0.04 -16.98
C ILE A 141 -5.34 0.48 -18.10
N SER A 142 -4.10 0.00 -18.22
CA SER A 142 -3.24 0.34 -19.37
C SER A 142 -3.89 -0.04 -20.70
N MET A 143 -4.44 -1.25 -20.81
CA MET A 143 -5.13 -1.73 -22.01
C MET A 143 -6.42 -0.95 -22.28
N GLN A 144 -7.17 -0.61 -21.23
CA GLN A 144 -8.37 0.22 -21.34
C GLN A 144 -8.03 1.60 -21.91
N ILE A 145 -6.95 2.23 -21.43
CA ILE A 145 -6.48 3.52 -21.94
C ILE A 145 -6.09 3.37 -23.42
N LEU A 146 -5.26 2.38 -23.77
CA LEU A 146 -4.83 2.10 -25.15
C LEU A 146 -6.00 1.82 -26.11
N GLY A 147 -7.05 1.16 -25.63
CA GLY A 147 -8.25 0.86 -26.41
C GLY A 147 -9.22 2.03 -26.58
N SER A 148 -8.95 3.19 -25.97
CA SER A 148 -9.86 4.34 -25.94
C SER A 148 -9.71 5.30 -27.15
N ALA A 149 -9.19 4.85 -28.29
CA ALA A 149 -9.02 5.71 -29.46
C ALA A 149 -10.39 6.19 -30.03
N PRO A 150 -10.55 7.48 -30.40
CA PRO A 150 -9.56 8.56 -30.33
C PRO A 150 -9.29 9.07 -28.90
N PHE A 151 -8.03 9.35 -28.58
CA PHE A 151 -7.56 9.70 -27.23
C PHE A 151 -7.86 11.15 -26.83
N GLU A 152 -9.12 11.54 -26.83
CA GLU A 152 -9.53 12.93 -26.58
C GLU A 152 -9.49 13.32 -25.09
N SER A 153 -9.52 12.34 -24.19
CA SER A 153 -9.57 12.62 -22.76
C SER A 153 -8.23 13.08 -22.19
N GLN A 154 -8.26 14.08 -21.31
CA GLN A 154 -7.10 14.50 -20.52
C GLN A 154 -6.95 13.69 -19.22
N SER A 155 -7.92 12.82 -18.92
CA SER A 155 -8.07 12.20 -17.59
C SER A 155 -7.22 10.95 -17.36
N TYR A 156 -6.50 10.48 -18.38
CA TYR A 156 -5.77 9.21 -18.35
C TYR A 156 -4.65 9.14 -17.30
N ILE A 157 -3.98 10.26 -16.99
CA ILE A 157 -2.95 10.28 -15.93
C ILE A 157 -3.59 9.98 -14.57
N GLY A 158 -4.76 10.55 -14.29
CA GLY A 158 -5.54 10.25 -13.09
C GLY A 158 -5.89 8.78 -12.96
N MET A 159 -6.33 8.14 -14.05
CA MET A 159 -6.60 6.71 -14.09
C MET A 159 -5.36 5.89 -13.74
N GLY A 160 -4.21 6.23 -14.36
CA GLY A 160 -2.96 5.52 -14.12
C GLY A 160 -2.43 5.67 -12.70
N LEU A 161 -2.48 6.86 -12.13
CA LEU A 161 -2.07 7.11 -10.74
C LEU A 161 -2.98 6.41 -9.73
N SER A 162 -4.29 6.38 -9.99
CA SER A 162 -5.28 5.74 -9.14
C SER A 162 -4.97 4.26 -8.89
N ILE A 163 -4.87 3.48 -9.96
CA ILE A 163 -4.56 2.05 -9.82
C ILE A 163 -3.07 1.81 -9.56
N GLY A 164 -2.17 2.56 -10.21
CA GLY A 164 -0.74 2.30 -10.14
C GLY A 164 -0.18 2.43 -8.72
N LEU A 165 -0.52 3.52 -8.02
CA LEU A 165 -0.06 3.74 -6.63
C LEU A 165 -0.76 2.79 -5.64
N ALA A 166 -2.06 2.56 -5.80
CA ALA A 166 -2.79 1.65 -4.90
C ALA A 166 -2.28 0.20 -5.04
N ALA A 167 -2.16 -0.30 -6.26
CA ALA A 167 -1.62 -1.63 -6.56
C ALA A 167 -0.17 -1.79 -6.10
N LEU A 168 0.66 -0.74 -6.21
CA LEU A 168 2.02 -0.74 -5.68
C LEU A 168 2.06 -1.10 -4.19
N GLY A 169 1.21 -0.46 -3.38
CA GLY A 169 1.17 -0.71 -1.94
C GLY A 169 0.58 -2.06 -1.57
N VAL A 170 -0.52 -2.44 -2.24
CA VAL A 170 -1.19 -3.72 -2.03
C VAL A 170 -0.26 -4.88 -2.33
N ALA A 171 0.45 -4.85 -3.47
CA ALA A 171 1.37 -5.91 -3.85
C ALA A 171 2.55 -6.04 -2.87
N ILE A 172 3.13 -4.91 -2.42
CA ILE A 172 4.15 -4.92 -1.37
C ILE A 172 3.58 -5.51 -0.06
N GLY A 173 2.37 -5.10 0.31
CA GLY A 173 1.65 -5.61 1.48
C GLY A 173 1.42 -7.12 1.46
N HIS A 174 0.93 -7.64 0.33
CA HIS A 174 0.77 -9.08 0.10
C HIS A 174 2.11 -9.81 0.17
N GLY A 175 3.17 -9.26 -0.43
CA GLY A 175 4.50 -9.82 -0.35
C GLY A 175 5.00 -9.96 1.09
N LEU A 176 4.82 -8.91 1.90
CA LEU A 176 5.22 -8.90 3.32
C LEU A 176 4.46 -9.95 4.14
N LEU A 177 3.14 -10.00 4.02
CA LEU A 177 2.32 -10.95 4.77
C LEU A 177 2.54 -12.39 4.30
N ALA A 178 2.63 -12.62 2.98
CA ALA A 178 2.85 -13.95 2.43
C ALA A 178 4.24 -14.48 2.80
N ARG A 179 5.29 -13.64 2.75
CA ARG A 179 6.62 -13.98 3.29
C ARG A 179 6.50 -14.49 4.73
N LYS A 180 5.78 -13.75 5.58
CA LYS A 180 5.60 -14.12 6.99
C LYS A 180 4.81 -15.42 7.14
N THR A 181 3.85 -15.68 6.26
CA THR A 181 3.15 -16.97 6.17
C THR A 181 4.09 -18.11 5.82
N MET A 182 5.00 -17.94 4.85
CA MET A 182 5.95 -19.00 4.48
C MET A 182 6.86 -19.39 5.66
N GLU A 183 7.41 -18.39 6.35
CA GLU A 183 8.20 -18.59 7.57
C GLU A 183 7.35 -19.29 8.65
N ALA A 184 6.10 -18.85 8.85
CA ALA A 184 5.18 -19.42 9.82
C ALA A 184 4.82 -20.89 9.53
N MET A 185 4.59 -21.24 8.26
CA MET A 185 4.28 -22.60 7.82
C MET A 185 5.49 -23.54 7.95
N ALA A 186 6.70 -23.02 7.77
CA ALA A 186 7.93 -23.77 8.04
C ALA A 186 8.09 -24.08 9.53
N GLN A 187 7.81 -23.10 10.39
CA GLN A 187 7.90 -23.21 11.85
C GLN A 187 6.83 -24.13 12.45
N ARG A 188 5.61 -24.12 11.90
CA ARG A 188 4.47 -24.93 12.37
C ARG A 188 3.72 -25.58 11.22
N SER A 189 4.31 -26.64 10.68
CA SER A 189 3.78 -27.39 9.53
C SER A 189 2.35 -27.94 9.74
N GLU A 190 2.00 -28.27 10.98
CA GLU A 190 0.69 -28.76 11.39
C GLU A 190 -0.40 -27.69 11.26
N MET A 191 -0.03 -26.41 11.34
CA MET A 191 -0.95 -25.27 11.20
C MET A 191 -1.05 -24.78 9.76
N ALA A 192 -0.35 -25.38 8.80
CA ALA A 192 -0.26 -24.84 7.44
C ALA A 192 -1.62 -24.63 6.76
N GLY A 193 -2.58 -25.55 6.93
CA GLY A 193 -3.93 -25.38 6.38
C GLY A 193 -4.66 -24.19 6.98
N PHE A 194 -4.52 -23.96 8.28
CA PHE A 194 -5.12 -22.81 8.96
C PHE A 194 -4.42 -21.50 8.58
N LEU A 195 -3.09 -21.49 8.52
CA LEU A 195 -2.31 -20.32 8.10
C LEU A 195 -2.64 -19.93 6.66
N LEU A 196 -2.89 -20.89 5.77
CA LEU A 196 -3.37 -20.63 4.42
C LEU A 196 -4.70 -19.85 4.46
N THR A 197 -5.69 -20.31 5.23
CA THR A 197 -6.98 -19.61 5.37
C THR A 197 -6.81 -18.18 5.89
N VAL A 198 -6.00 -17.99 6.95
CA VAL A 198 -5.73 -16.66 7.51
C VAL A 198 -5.01 -15.76 6.50
N THR A 199 -4.12 -16.33 5.69
CA THR A 199 -3.39 -15.58 4.65
C THR A 199 -4.32 -15.14 3.54
N ILE A 200 -5.19 -16.03 3.05
CA ILE A 200 -6.18 -15.67 2.03
C ILE A 200 -7.12 -14.58 2.56
N LEU A 201 -7.58 -14.69 3.80
CA LEU A 201 -8.37 -13.62 4.45
C LEU A 201 -7.59 -12.30 4.49
N GLY A 202 -6.32 -12.34 4.92
CA GLY A 202 -5.47 -11.15 4.99
C GLY A 202 -5.24 -10.51 3.62
N ILE A 203 -4.95 -11.31 2.59
CA ILE A 203 -4.80 -10.85 1.20
C ILE A 203 -6.08 -10.20 0.73
N ALA A 204 -7.24 -10.84 0.94
CA ALA A 204 -8.53 -10.31 0.50
C ALA A 204 -8.90 -8.98 1.15
N LEU A 205 -8.50 -8.75 2.41
CA LEU A 205 -8.69 -7.47 3.07
C LEU A 205 -7.76 -6.40 2.47
N VAL A 206 -6.45 -6.71 2.37
CA VAL A 206 -5.43 -5.82 1.80
C VAL A 206 -5.72 -5.44 0.34
N GLU A 207 -6.32 -6.37 -0.42
CA GLU A 207 -6.70 -6.16 -1.83
C GLU A 207 -7.67 -5.00 -2.02
N SER A 208 -8.49 -4.70 -1.00
CA SER A 208 -9.63 -3.80 -1.16
C SER A 208 -9.20 -2.38 -1.55
N ALA A 209 -8.04 -1.92 -1.06
CA ALA A 209 -7.40 -0.68 -1.46
C ALA A 209 -7.08 -0.60 -2.97
N ALA A 210 -6.60 -1.68 -3.59
CA ALA A 210 -6.34 -1.74 -5.03
C ALA A 210 -7.65 -1.76 -5.82
N ILE A 211 -8.68 -2.44 -5.32
CA ILE A 211 -10.02 -2.43 -5.91
C ILE A 211 -10.62 -1.01 -5.90
N TYR A 212 -10.44 -0.24 -4.83
CA TYR A 212 -10.88 1.16 -4.80
C TYR A 212 -10.15 2.00 -5.85
N GLY A 213 -8.83 1.84 -5.99
CA GLY A 213 -8.05 2.48 -7.05
C GLY A 213 -8.52 2.07 -8.47
N LEU A 214 -8.87 0.80 -8.67
CA LEU A 214 -9.41 0.29 -9.92
C LEU A 214 -10.79 0.91 -10.22
N VAL A 215 -11.67 0.95 -9.21
CA VAL A 215 -13.02 1.53 -9.33
C VAL A 215 -12.96 3.01 -9.67
N VAL A 216 -12.06 3.78 -9.07
CA VAL A 216 -11.84 5.19 -9.40
C VAL A 216 -11.31 5.34 -10.83
N ALA A 217 -10.34 4.53 -11.24
CA ALA A 217 -9.82 4.56 -12.61
C ALA A 217 -10.92 4.24 -13.65
N LEU A 218 -11.76 3.24 -13.39
CA LEU A 218 -12.89 2.89 -14.25
C LEU A 218 -13.99 3.97 -14.25
N SER A 219 -14.21 4.65 -13.12
CA SER A 219 -15.20 5.72 -13.01
C SER A 219 -14.83 6.98 -13.78
N ILE A 220 -13.55 7.14 -14.12
CA ILE A 220 -13.03 8.22 -14.96
C ILE A 220 -13.23 7.92 -16.46
N VAL A 221 -13.43 6.65 -16.84
CA VAL A 221 -13.65 6.25 -18.24
C VAL A 221 -14.89 6.94 -18.79
N GLY A 222 -14.76 7.55 -19.97
CA GLY A 222 -15.85 8.27 -20.64
C GLY A 222 -16.19 9.64 -20.05
N LYS A 223 -15.51 10.08 -18.98
CA LYS A 223 -15.67 11.43 -18.41
C LYS A 223 -14.60 12.39 -18.94
N THR A 224 -15.03 13.60 -19.30
CA THR A 224 -14.16 14.70 -19.72
C THR A 224 -13.69 15.52 -18.51
N LEU A 225 -12.79 14.93 -17.72
CA LEU A 225 -12.16 15.62 -16.59
C LEU A 225 -10.90 16.39 -17.04
N PRO A 226 -10.72 17.65 -16.61
CA PRO A 226 -9.46 18.37 -16.79
C PRO A 226 -8.28 17.60 -16.18
N LEU A 227 -7.10 17.78 -16.75
CA LEU A 227 -5.90 17.05 -16.36
C LEU A 227 -5.65 17.07 -14.83
N TYR A 228 -5.62 18.26 -14.22
CA TYR A 228 -5.34 18.41 -12.79
C TYR A 228 -6.44 17.85 -11.88
N ALA A 229 -7.70 17.86 -12.33
CA ALA A 229 -8.80 17.19 -11.64
C ALA A 229 -8.57 15.68 -11.61
N SER A 230 -8.24 15.08 -12.76
CA SER A 230 -7.97 13.65 -12.84
C SER A 230 -6.79 13.23 -11.98
N ILE A 231 -5.69 14.00 -11.99
CA ILE A 231 -4.52 13.75 -11.16
C ILE A 231 -4.89 13.87 -9.68
N GLY A 232 -5.65 14.90 -9.30
CA GLY A 232 -6.15 15.07 -7.93
C GLY A 232 -6.94 13.87 -7.45
N ALA A 233 -7.88 13.36 -8.26
CA ALA A 233 -8.66 12.17 -7.93
C ALA A 233 -7.78 10.91 -7.83
N GLY A 234 -6.87 10.72 -8.80
CA GLY A 234 -5.98 9.56 -8.83
C GLY A 234 -4.97 9.54 -7.68
N VAL A 235 -4.39 10.69 -7.32
CA VAL A 235 -3.46 10.82 -6.19
C VAL A 235 -4.18 10.63 -4.85
N ALA A 236 -5.43 11.10 -4.72
CA ALA A 236 -6.23 10.94 -3.51
C ALA A 236 -6.35 9.46 -3.13
N ILE A 237 -6.91 8.63 -4.01
CA ILE A 237 -7.06 7.19 -3.74
C ILE A 237 -5.75 6.42 -3.87
N GLY A 238 -4.88 6.82 -4.81
CA GLY A 238 -3.63 6.11 -5.09
C GLY A 238 -2.67 6.15 -3.89
N LEU A 239 -2.47 7.31 -3.26
CA LEU A 239 -1.59 7.42 -2.10
C LEU A 239 -2.19 6.83 -0.83
N THR A 240 -3.50 7.01 -0.59
CA THR A 240 -4.14 6.36 0.57
C THR A 240 -4.15 4.85 0.41
N GLY A 241 -4.42 4.33 -0.79
CA GLY A 241 -4.37 2.91 -1.10
C GLY A 241 -2.96 2.32 -0.99
N LEU A 242 -1.94 3.08 -1.40
CA LEU A 242 -0.53 2.72 -1.18
C LEU A 242 -0.23 2.51 0.32
N GLY A 243 -0.71 3.43 1.15
CA GLY A 243 -0.53 3.36 2.60
C GLY A 243 -1.30 2.21 3.25
N ALA A 244 -2.58 2.06 2.90
CA ALA A 244 -3.43 0.97 3.40
C ALA A 244 -2.82 -0.39 3.05
N GLY A 245 -2.45 -0.60 1.78
CA GLY A 245 -1.83 -1.85 1.33
C GLY A 245 -0.58 -2.24 2.13
N ILE A 246 0.36 -1.29 2.30
CA ILE A 246 1.60 -1.53 3.07
C ILE A 246 1.29 -1.73 4.56
N GLY A 247 0.50 -0.84 5.16
CA GLY A 247 0.17 -0.84 6.59
C GLY A 247 -0.55 -2.11 7.01
N GLU A 248 -1.52 -2.55 6.23
CA GLU A 248 -2.27 -3.79 6.47
C GLU A 248 -1.42 -5.03 6.25
N GLY A 249 -0.55 -5.06 5.23
CA GLY A 249 0.41 -6.14 5.05
C GLY A 249 1.34 -6.32 6.27
N ILE A 250 1.81 -5.21 6.85
CA ILE A 250 2.63 -5.20 8.08
C ILE A 250 1.82 -5.73 9.28
N LEU A 251 0.58 -5.28 9.41
CA LEU A 251 -0.35 -5.69 10.47
C LEU A 251 -0.65 -7.19 10.40
N VAL A 252 -1.05 -7.71 9.23
CA VAL A 252 -1.38 -9.12 9.02
C VAL A 252 -0.16 -10.00 9.26
N SER A 253 1.03 -9.55 8.86
CA SER A 253 2.30 -10.22 9.22
C SER A 253 2.47 -10.35 10.75
N GLY A 254 2.12 -9.29 11.49
CA GLY A 254 2.08 -9.30 12.96
C GLY A 254 1.11 -10.35 13.50
N ALA A 255 -0.09 -10.45 12.91
CA ALA A 255 -1.12 -11.41 13.32
C ALA A 255 -0.69 -12.85 13.08
N ILE A 256 -0.14 -13.17 11.91
CA ILE A 256 0.41 -14.49 11.58
C ILE A 256 1.49 -14.89 12.59
N SER A 257 2.42 -13.97 12.89
CA SER A 257 3.48 -14.19 13.87
C SER A 257 2.93 -14.45 15.28
N ALA A 258 1.89 -13.71 15.67
CA ALA A 258 1.26 -13.84 16.97
C ALA A 258 0.51 -15.18 17.10
N ILE A 259 -0.20 -15.60 16.05
CA ILE A 259 -0.89 -16.89 15.98
C ILE A 259 0.08 -18.06 16.14
N VAL A 260 1.20 -18.05 15.41
CA VAL A 260 2.23 -19.10 15.53
C VAL A 260 2.83 -19.11 16.93
N ARG A 261 3.04 -17.96 17.56
CA ARG A 261 3.54 -17.91 18.93
C ARG A 261 2.53 -18.43 19.93
N ASN A 262 1.25 -18.11 19.77
CA ASN A 262 0.20 -18.53 20.67
C ASN A 262 -1.09 -19.00 19.95
N PRO A 263 -1.12 -20.27 19.51
CA PRO A 263 -2.26 -20.84 18.79
C PRO A 263 -3.56 -20.85 19.61
N SER A 264 -3.48 -20.87 20.95
CA SER A 264 -4.66 -20.88 21.83
C SER A 264 -5.47 -19.59 21.76
N GLN A 265 -4.86 -18.48 21.35
CA GLN A 265 -5.52 -17.17 21.24
C GLN A 265 -5.88 -16.80 19.80
N LYS A 266 -5.76 -17.72 18.85
CA LYS A 266 -5.93 -17.45 17.40
C LYS A 266 -7.22 -16.69 17.07
N THR A 267 -8.35 -17.05 17.71
CA THR A 267 -9.64 -16.38 17.48
C THR A 267 -9.58 -14.89 17.87
N LYS A 268 -9.03 -14.57 19.04
CA LYS A 268 -8.90 -13.17 19.49
C LYS A 268 -7.93 -12.39 18.61
N ILE A 269 -6.84 -13.02 18.19
CA ILE A 269 -5.84 -12.41 17.30
C ILE A 269 -6.47 -12.10 15.93
N ILE A 270 -7.27 -13.00 15.37
CA ILE A 270 -8.00 -12.77 14.11
C ILE A 270 -9.02 -11.64 14.28
N THR A 271 -9.80 -11.63 15.37
CA THR A 271 -10.75 -10.54 15.63
C THR A 271 -10.03 -9.18 15.71
N PHE A 272 -8.88 -9.13 16.39
CA PHE A 272 -8.05 -7.92 16.44
C PHE A 272 -7.52 -7.56 15.05
N MET A 273 -6.98 -8.53 14.30
CA MET A 273 -6.47 -8.31 12.95
C MET A 273 -7.53 -7.66 12.06
N VAL A 274 -8.73 -8.26 11.99
CA VAL A 274 -9.84 -7.74 11.15
C VAL A 274 -10.26 -6.34 11.58
N LEU A 275 -10.36 -6.08 12.89
CA LEU A 275 -10.70 -4.75 13.40
C LEU A 275 -9.68 -3.68 12.98
N PHE A 276 -8.38 -3.95 13.15
CA PHE A 276 -7.35 -2.95 12.85
C PHE A 276 -7.07 -2.82 11.36
N VAL A 277 -7.32 -3.86 10.57
CA VAL A 277 -7.36 -3.72 9.11
C VAL A 277 -8.49 -2.77 8.71
N ALA A 278 -9.70 -2.97 9.24
CA ALA A 278 -10.81 -2.05 8.96
C ALA A 278 -10.50 -0.59 9.36
N LEU A 279 -9.78 -0.37 10.47
CA LEU A 279 -9.34 0.98 10.86
C LEU A 279 -8.27 1.56 9.93
N ALA A 280 -7.31 0.74 9.45
CA ALA A 280 -6.33 1.20 8.47
C ALA A 280 -6.99 1.54 7.13
N GLU A 281 -7.95 0.73 6.69
CA GLU A 281 -8.68 0.86 5.43
C GLU A 281 -9.53 2.14 5.36
N VAL A 282 -9.99 2.66 6.51
CA VAL A 282 -10.74 3.93 6.56
C VAL A 282 -9.96 5.08 5.90
N THR A 283 -8.62 5.04 5.93
CA THR A 283 -7.78 6.01 5.22
C THR A 283 -7.97 5.96 3.71
N ALA A 284 -8.07 4.76 3.12
CA ALA A 284 -8.37 4.58 1.70
C ALA A 284 -9.81 4.99 1.36
N ILE A 285 -10.76 4.77 2.27
CA ILE A 285 -12.13 5.28 2.14
C ILE A 285 -12.15 6.81 2.09
N TYR A 286 -11.34 7.51 2.88
CA TYR A 286 -11.22 8.97 2.78
C TYR A 286 -10.68 9.42 1.42
N GLY A 287 -9.64 8.76 0.90
CA GLY A 287 -9.13 9.00 -0.45
C GLY A 287 -10.19 8.74 -1.54
N LEU A 288 -10.98 7.67 -1.39
CA LEU A 288 -12.08 7.32 -2.29
C LEU A 288 -13.18 8.39 -2.29
N ILE A 289 -13.58 8.88 -1.11
CA ILE A 289 -14.59 9.93 -0.97
C ILE A 289 -14.12 11.21 -1.67
N VAL A 290 -12.86 11.63 -1.47
CA VAL A 290 -12.31 12.82 -2.12
C VAL A 290 -12.18 12.61 -3.63
N ALA A 291 -11.76 11.43 -4.09
CA ALA A 291 -11.68 11.11 -5.51
C ALA A 291 -13.05 11.23 -6.20
N TYR A 292 -14.10 10.65 -5.62
CA TYR A 292 -15.47 10.82 -6.14
C TYR A 292 -15.99 12.24 -6.02
N GLY A 293 -15.60 12.95 -4.95
CA GLY A 293 -15.87 14.37 -4.79
C GLY A 293 -15.29 15.20 -5.93
N ILE A 294 -14.11 14.86 -6.45
CA ILE A 294 -13.49 15.53 -7.60
C ILE A 294 -14.14 15.10 -8.92
N ILE A 295 -14.39 13.80 -9.10
CA ILE A 295 -14.89 13.21 -10.35
C ILE A 295 -16.32 13.66 -10.71
N ASN A 296 -17.12 14.06 -9.72
CA ASN A 296 -18.53 14.42 -9.90
C ASN A 296 -18.78 15.94 -9.94
N ILE A 297 -17.74 16.77 -10.02
CA ILE A 297 -17.90 18.23 -10.14
C ILE A 297 -18.14 18.60 -11.59
N GLU A 298 -19.29 19.22 -11.86
CA GLU A 298 -19.71 19.64 -13.21
C GLU A 298 -19.09 20.99 -13.62
N ASN A 299 -19.02 21.95 -12.70
CA ASN A 299 -18.54 23.30 -12.98
C ASN A 299 -17.10 23.50 -12.49
N ILE A 300 -16.13 23.26 -13.38
CA ILE A 300 -14.71 23.39 -13.07
C ILE A 300 -14.19 24.75 -13.58
N VAL A 301 -14.04 25.71 -12.65
CA VAL A 301 -13.45 27.03 -12.93
C VAL A 301 -11.92 26.96 -12.93
N ASP A 302 -11.34 26.41 -11.86
CA ASP A 302 -9.90 26.16 -11.73
C ASP A 302 -9.67 24.70 -11.34
N SER A 303 -9.02 23.95 -12.23
CA SER A 303 -8.77 22.52 -12.02
C SER A 303 -7.55 22.23 -11.14
N THR A 304 -6.64 23.19 -10.96
CA THR A 304 -5.43 23.03 -10.15
C THR A 304 -5.78 22.85 -8.67
N LYS A 305 -6.89 23.43 -8.21
CA LYS A 305 -7.36 23.27 -6.83
C LYS A 305 -7.56 21.79 -6.43
N PHE A 306 -7.97 20.95 -7.38
CA PHE A 306 -8.19 19.53 -7.13
C PHE A 306 -6.92 18.74 -6.85
N LEU A 307 -5.75 19.22 -7.31
CA LEU A 307 -4.47 18.68 -6.85
C LEU A 307 -4.34 18.90 -5.34
N GLY A 308 -4.64 20.10 -4.85
CA GLY A 308 -4.63 20.41 -3.43
C GLY A 308 -5.52 19.46 -2.63
N ALA A 309 -6.76 19.25 -3.07
CA ALA A 309 -7.68 18.33 -2.42
C ALA A 309 -7.13 16.89 -2.40
N GLY A 310 -6.58 16.40 -3.51
CA GLY A 310 -6.05 15.05 -3.60
C GLY A 310 -4.79 14.82 -2.78
N PHE A 311 -3.83 15.75 -2.83
CA PHE A 311 -2.57 15.64 -2.07
C PHE A 311 -2.79 15.78 -0.55
N ALA A 312 -3.75 16.59 -0.11
CA ALA A 312 -4.08 16.77 1.30
C ALA A 312 -4.47 15.45 1.98
N VAL A 313 -5.45 14.74 1.42
CA VAL A 313 -5.90 13.45 1.95
C VAL A 313 -4.93 12.32 1.61
N GLY A 314 -4.37 12.33 0.39
CA GLY A 314 -3.52 11.26 -0.12
C GLY A 314 -2.25 11.07 0.69
N LEU A 315 -1.48 12.15 0.88
CA LEU A 315 -0.22 12.09 1.63
C LEU A 315 -0.46 11.85 3.13
N ALA A 316 -1.46 12.50 3.72
CA ALA A 316 -1.76 12.30 5.13
C ALA A 316 -2.22 10.84 5.39
N GLY A 317 -3.14 10.33 4.56
CA GLY A 317 -3.63 8.96 4.65
C GLY A 317 -2.54 7.91 4.45
N LEU A 318 -1.59 8.15 3.54
CA LEU A 318 -0.40 7.29 3.34
C LEU A 318 0.37 7.09 4.66
N GLY A 319 0.67 8.19 5.37
CA GLY A 319 1.44 8.13 6.62
C GLY A 319 0.67 7.48 7.75
N VAL A 320 -0.60 7.85 7.91
CA VAL A 320 -1.48 7.31 8.94
C VAL A 320 -1.67 5.80 8.79
N ALA A 321 -1.96 5.31 7.58
CA ALA A 321 -2.18 3.88 7.35
C ALA A 321 -0.95 3.03 7.69
N ILE A 322 0.25 3.48 7.28
CA ILE A 322 1.51 2.80 7.63
C ILE A 322 1.76 2.87 9.14
N GLY A 323 1.49 4.01 9.76
CA GLY A 323 1.58 4.20 11.22
C GLY A 323 0.68 3.24 12.00
N ILE A 324 -0.58 3.07 11.56
CA ILE A 324 -1.52 2.10 12.12
C ILE A 324 -0.96 0.69 11.96
N GLY A 325 -0.37 0.37 10.81
CA GLY A 325 0.32 -0.89 10.57
C GLY A 325 1.42 -1.18 11.60
N PHE A 326 2.30 -0.20 11.88
CA PHE A 326 3.36 -0.35 12.89
C PHE A 326 2.82 -0.57 14.30
N LEU A 327 1.83 0.21 14.70
CA LEU A 327 1.15 0.11 16.00
C LEU A 327 0.48 -1.26 16.17
N ALA A 328 -0.29 -1.68 15.17
CA ALA A 328 -1.06 -2.92 15.23
C ALA A 328 -0.13 -4.14 15.22
N GLN A 329 0.95 -4.11 14.43
CA GLN A 329 1.95 -5.17 14.42
C GLN A 329 2.58 -5.38 15.80
N GLU A 330 2.95 -4.30 16.51
CA GLU A 330 3.52 -4.43 17.85
C GLU A 330 2.48 -4.90 18.87
N SER A 331 1.24 -4.40 18.77
CA SER A 331 0.11 -4.89 19.57
C SER A 331 -0.05 -6.40 19.44
N LEU A 332 -0.13 -6.91 18.21
CA LEU A 332 -0.27 -8.33 17.90
C LEU A 332 0.92 -9.15 18.40
N LYS A 333 2.14 -8.65 18.19
CA LYS A 333 3.38 -9.28 18.70
C LYS A 333 3.34 -9.43 20.22
N ILE A 334 2.85 -8.43 20.95
CA ILE A 334 2.69 -8.51 22.41
C ILE A 334 1.58 -9.50 22.77
N MET A 335 0.42 -9.47 22.09
CA MET A 335 -0.66 -10.44 22.35
C MET A 335 -0.21 -11.88 22.19
N GLY A 336 0.64 -12.16 21.19
CA GLY A 336 1.23 -13.49 20.99
C GLY A 336 2.20 -13.91 22.11
N LYS A 337 2.81 -12.97 22.84
CA LYS A 337 3.69 -13.26 23.98
C LYS A 337 2.93 -13.28 25.31
N ASN A 338 2.03 -12.33 25.52
CA ASN A 338 1.37 -12.03 26.79
C ASN A 338 -0.16 -11.90 26.62
N PRO A 339 -0.91 -13.01 26.60
CA PRO A 339 -2.37 -13.01 26.38
C PRO A 339 -3.18 -12.23 27.41
N ASN A 340 -2.68 -12.11 28.64
CA ASN A 340 -3.36 -11.41 29.72
C ASN A 340 -3.45 -9.89 29.46
N MET A 341 -2.60 -9.38 28.56
CA MET A 341 -2.56 -7.97 28.19
C MET A 341 -3.56 -7.61 27.08
N ILE A 342 -4.25 -8.57 26.45
CA ILE A 342 -5.09 -8.34 25.27
C ILE A 342 -6.15 -7.23 25.50
N LYS A 343 -6.89 -7.27 26.63
CA LYS A 343 -7.94 -6.27 26.91
C LYS A 343 -7.38 -4.86 27.06
N PHE A 344 -6.25 -4.75 27.76
CA PHE A 344 -5.56 -3.47 27.94
C PHE A 344 -5.00 -2.95 26.61
N LEU A 345 -4.32 -3.81 25.85
CA LEU A 345 -3.76 -3.47 24.55
C LEU A 345 -4.85 -3.01 23.60
N LEU A 346 -5.99 -3.69 23.53
CA LEU A 346 -7.10 -3.24 22.69
C LEU A 346 -7.49 -1.78 22.95
N THR A 347 -7.57 -1.39 24.22
CA THR A 347 -7.90 -0.02 24.61
C THR A 347 -6.83 0.97 24.15
N ILE A 348 -5.56 0.67 24.40
CA ILE A 348 -4.44 1.55 24.02
C ILE A 348 -4.25 1.60 22.51
N SER A 349 -4.44 0.49 21.81
CA SER A 349 -4.32 0.41 20.36
C SER A 349 -5.43 1.22 19.69
N ILE A 350 -6.67 1.15 20.19
CA ILE A 350 -7.77 2.01 19.70
C ILE A 350 -7.47 3.49 19.97
N LEU A 351 -7.01 3.82 21.18
CA LEU A 351 -6.60 5.19 21.51
C LEU A 351 -5.49 5.68 20.57
N GLY A 352 -4.47 4.85 20.33
CA GLY A 352 -3.38 5.18 19.43
C GLY A 352 -3.87 5.41 18.01
N VAL A 353 -4.70 4.51 17.47
CA VAL A 353 -5.31 4.70 16.14
C VAL A 353 -6.09 6.01 16.06
N ALA A 354 -6.90 6.33 17.08
CA ALA A 354 -7.68 7.57 17.09
C ALA A 354 -6.80 8.82 17.08
N LEU A 355 -5.61 8.76 17.69
CA LEU A 355 -4.64 9.85 17.61
C LEU A 355 -4.02 9.95 16.21
N LEU A 356 -3.54 8.81 15.68
CA LEU A 356 -2.98 8.73 14.33
C LEU A 356 -3.95 9.22 13.26
N GLU A 357 -5.24 8.87 13.37
CA GLU A 357 -6.26 9.26 12.40
C GLU A 357 -6.47 10.77 12.32
N SER A 358 -6.14 11.52 13.37
CA SER A 358 -6.41 12.95 13.40
C SER A 358 -5.68 13.71 12.28
N ALA A 359 -4.46 13.29 11.94
CA ALA A 359 -3.67 13.86 10.83
C ALA A 359 -4.36 13.68 9.46
N VAL A 360 -4.93 12.51 9.15
CA VAL A 360 -5.67 12.30 7.89
C VAL A 360 -7.03 13.00 7.92
N ILE A 361 -7.67 13.11 9.08
CA ILE A 361 -8.90 13.89 9.24
C ILE A 361 -8.64 15.38 8.94
N TYR A 362 -7.52 15.95 9.39
CA TYR A 362 -7.14 17.32 9.02
C TYR A 362 -6.94 17.47 7.51
N GLY A 363 -6.28 16.50 6.87
CA GLY A 363 -6.16 16.43 5.41
C GLY A 363 -7.52 16.39 4.73
N LEU A 364 -8.44 15.53 5.19
CA LEU A 364 -9.79 15.40 4.68
C LEU A 364 -10.61 16.69 4.83
N VAL A 365 -10.50 17.37 5.98
CA VAL A 365 -11.15 18.66 6.21
C VAL A 365 -10.66 19.70 5.21
N VAL A 366 -9.34 19.80 5.00
CA VAL A 366 -8.76 20.70 3.99
C VAL A 366 -9.24 20.33 2.59
N SER A 367 -9.27 19.03 2.23
CA SER A 367 -9.81 18.57 0.96
C SER A 367 -11.24 19.03 0.74
N PHE A 368 -12.13 18.84 1.73
CA PHE A 368 -13.52 19.29 1.59
C PHE A 368 -13.67 20.80 1.51
N GLN A 369 -12.86 21.55 2.24
CA GLN A 369 -12.88 23.02 2.11
C GLN A 369 -12.44 23.47 0.72
N ILE A 370 -11.42 22.82 0.13
CA ILE A 370 -11.00 23.11 -1.25
C ILE A 370 -12.12 22.77 -2.24
N LEU A 371 -12.77 21.62 -2.08
CA LEU A 371 -13.86 21.20 -2.97
C LEU A 371 -15.10 22.09 -2.84
N GLY A 372 -15.42 22.56 -1.63
CA GLY A 372 -16.59 23.39 -1.35
C GLY A 372 -16.45 24.86 -1.72
N LYS A 373 -15.25 25.35 -2.04
CA LYS A 373 -15.04 26.74 -2.46
C LYS A 373 -15.14 26.86 -3.98
N GLU A 374 -16.09 27.67 -4.44
CA GLU A 374 -16.28 27.96 -5.87
C GLU A 374 -15.10 28.75 -6.44
N THR A 375 -14.75 29.86 -5.79
CA THR A 375 -13.69 30.78 -6.20
C THR A 375 -12.53 30.73 -5.22
N ILE A 376 -11.53 29.89 -5.53
CA ILE A 376 -10.23 29.90 -4.87
C ILE A 376 -9.15 29.78 -5.93
N ASP A 377 -8.04 30.50 -5.75
CA ASP A 377 -6.86 30.34 -6.60
C ASP A 377 -6.32 28.91 -6.48
N GLY A 378 -6.17 28.24 -7.63
CA GLY A 378 -5.77 26.84 -7.67
C GLY A 378 -4.37 26.58 -7.11
N MET A 379 -3.44 27.53 -7.21
CA MET A 379 -2.10 27.40 -6.62
C MET A 379 -2.14 27.57 -5.11
N ILE A 380 -2.96 28.48 -4.59
CA ILE A 380 -3.22 28.58 -3.14
C ILE A 380 -3.82 27.28 -2.61
N ALA A 381 -4.82 26.73 -3.30
CA ALA A 381 -5.42 25.46 -2.93
C ALA A 381 -4.41 24.29 -2.99
N PHE A 382 -3.58 24.24 -4.03
CA PHE A 382 -2.53 23.23 -4.16
C PHE A 382 -1.48 23.33 -3.04
N GLY A 383 -0.97 24.54 -2.76
CA GLY A 383 -0.05 24.79 -1.66
C GLY A 383 -0.64 24.45 -0.29
N SER A 384 -1.92 24.78 -0.09
CA SER A 384 -2.65 24.43 1.14
C SER A 384 -2.75 22.91 1.32
N GLY A 385 -3.06 22.19 0.24
CA GLY A 385 -3.15 20.73 0.27
C GLY A 385 -1.80 20.05 0.51
N LEU A 386 -0.73 20.53 -0.12
CA LEU A 386 0.62 20.02 0.15
C LEU A 386 1.08 20.27 1.58
N ALA A 387 0.78 21.45 2.15
CA ALA A 387 1.17 21.81 3.51
C ALA A 387 0.61 20.82 4.53
N ILE A 388 -0.71 20.55 4.49
CA ILE A 388 -1.31 19.57 5.40
C ILE A 388 -0.94 18.13 5.04
N GLY A 389 -0.86 17.80 3.74
CA GLY A 389 -0.58 16.44 3.29
C GLY A 389 0.81 15.96 3.73
N LEU A 390 1.85 16.76 3.52
CA LEU A 390 3.21 16.42 3.92
C LEU A 390 3.39 16.42 5.45
N ALA A 391 2.77 17.38 6.15
CA ALA A 391 2.81 17.42 7.60
C ALA A 391 2.09 16.20 8.21
N GLY A 392 0.93 15.84 7.67
CA GLY A 392 0.15 14.67 8.08
C GLY A 392 0.85 13.34 7.77
N LEU A 393 1.56 13.23 6.63
CA LEU A 393 2.40 12.07 6.31
C LEU A 393 3.45 11.83 7.42
N GLY A 394 4.15 12.89 7.81
CA GLY A 394 5.18 12.82 8.86
C GLY A 394 4.57 12.52 10.24
N ALA A 395 3.47 13.17 10.58
CA ALA A 395 2.78 12.96 11.85
C ALA A 395 2.29 11.52 12.00
N GLY A 396 1.54 11.00 11.01
CA GLY A 396 1.02 9.63 11.04
C GLY A 396 2.11 8.55 11.18
N LEU A 397 3.24 8.71 10.47
CA LEU A 397 4.38 7.80 10.62
C LEU A 397 5.03 7.92 12.00
N GLY A 398 5.28 9.15 12.47
CA GLY A 398 5.94 9.43 13.75
C GLY A 398 5.13 8.93 14.94
N GLU A 399 3.82 9.18 14.94
CA GLU A 399 2.90 8.73 15.98
C GLU A 399 2.79 7.21 16.01
N GLY A 400 2.73 6.55 14.85
CA GLY A 400 2.79 5.09 14.79
C GLY A 400 4.03 4.50 15.46
N LEU A 401 5.19 5.17 15.31
CA LEU A 401 6.43 4.79 15.99
C LEU A 401 6.38 5.05 17.50
N ILE A 402 5.84 6.19 17.93
CA ILE A 402 5.69 6.52 19.36
C ILE A 402 4.79 5.49 20.04
N VAL A 403 3.62 5.21 19.46
CA VAL A 403 2.67 4.26 20.06
C VAL A 403 3.26 2.85 20.09
N LYS A 404 3.94 2.42 19.01
CA LYS A 404 4.69 1.16 18.99
C LYS A 404 5.71 1.09 20.12
N GLY A 405 6.53 2.13 20.30
CA GLY A 405 7.52 2.20 21.37
C GLY A 405 6.90 2.17 22.77
N ALA A 406 5.80 2.91 22.96
CA ALA A 406 5.05 2.93 24.21
C ALA A 406 4.49 1.56 24.56
N MET A 407 3.88 0.85 23.60
CA MET A 407 3.36 -0.51 23.79
C MET A 407 4.47 -1.49 24.19
N GLU A 408 5.62 -1.43 23.53
CA GLU A 408 6.77 -2.26 23.89
C GLU A 408 7.26 -1.95 25.32
N GLY A 409 7.35 -0.67 25.68
CA GLY A 409 7.71 -0.22 27.03
C GLY A 409 6.75 -0.73 28.10
N MET A 410 5.44 -0.55 27.89
CA MET A 410 4.38 -1.02 28.80
C MET A 410 4.36 -2.54 28.95
N ASN A 411 4.79 -3.26 27.92
CA ASN A 411 4.91 -4.71 27.97
C ASN A 411 6.15 -5.18 28.74
N LYS A 412 7.26 -4.46 28.64
CA LYS A 412 8.51 -4.77 29.37
C LYS A 412 8.42 -4.41 30.86
N ALA A 413 7.76 -3.31 31.20
CA ALA A 413 7.64 -2.79 32.57
C ALA A 413 6.17 -2.47 32.93
N PRO A 414 5.33 -3.48 33.20
CA PRO A 414 3.90 -3.32 33.48
C PRO A 414 3.56 -2.36 34.64
N GLU A 415 4.47 -2.23 35.61
CA GLU A 415 4.37 -1.33 36.76
C GLU A 415 4.48 0.15 36.38
N SER A 416 5.11 0.47 35.24
CA SER A 416 5.26 1.85 34.76
C SER A 416 4.22 2.25 33.71
N LYS A 417 3.21 1.41 33.46
CA LYS A 417 2.15 1.64 32.44
C LYS A 417 1.55 3.03 32.45
N GLY A 418 1.16 3.53 33.61
CA GLY A 418 0.55 4.87 33.72
C GLY A 418 1.51 5.98 33.28
N LYS A 419 2.79 5.86 33.63
CA LYS A 419 3.84 6.81 33.20
C LYS A 419 4.10 6.69 31.72
N THR A 420 4.27 5.48 31.18
CA THR A 420 4.50 5.25 29.75
C THR A 420 3.33 5.76 28.91
N LEU A 421 2.09 5.55 29.36
CA LEU A 421 0.89 6.08 28.71
C LEU A 421 0.89 7.62 28.70
N ALA A 422 1.24 8.25 29.82
CA ALA A 422 1.35 9.71 29.88
C ALA A 422 2.41 10.25 28.92
N PHE A 423 3.58 9.60 28.84
CA PHE A 423 4.62 9.95 27.87
C PHE A 423 4.17 9.74 26.43
N MET A 424 3.47 8.63 26.15
CA MET A 424 2.92 8.36 24.83
C MET A 424 2.00 9.50 24.38
N VAL A 425 1.00 9.86 25.20
CA VAL A 425 0.05 10.93 24.87
C VAL A 425 0.76 12.27 24.72
N LEU A 426 1.72 12.60 25.60
CA LEU A 426 2.50 13.83 25.50
C LEU A 426 3.28 13.91 24.18
N PHE A 427 4.03 12.86 23.83
CA PHE A 427 4.85 12.88 22.62
C PHE A 427 4.03 12.78 21.34
N VAL A 428 2.91 12.06 21.35
CA VAL A 428 1.95 12.09 20.24
C VAL A 428 1.43 13.52 20.05
N ALA A 429 0.99 14.19 21.13
CA ALA A 429 0.54 15.58 21.04
C ALA A 429 1.64 16.53 20.53
N LEU A 430 2.92 16.30 20.86
CA LEU A 430 4.04 17.10 20.34
C LEU A 430 4.33 16.84 18.86
N VAL A 431 4.15 15.62 18.37
CA VAL A 431 4.25 15.30 16.94
C VAL A 431 3.08 15.89 16.17
N GLU A 432 1.88 15.83 16.74
CA GLU A 432 0.65 16.40 16.17
C GLU A 432 0.78 17.90 15.87
N VAL A 433 1.58 18.63 16.67
CA VAL A 433 1.87 20.05 16.42
C VAL A 433 2.42 20.29 15.00
N VAL A 434 3.15 19.33 14.42
CA VAL A 434 3.64 19.42 13.04
C VAL A 434 2.47 19.39 12.05
N ALA A 435 1.51 18.49 12.23
CA ALA A 435 0.27 18.45 11.43
C ALA A 435 -0.54 19.74 11.61
N ILE A 436 -0.61 20.27 12.83
CA ILE A 436 -1.27 21.55 13.13
C ILE A 436 -0.58 22.72 12.41
N TYR A 437 0.75 22.75 12.30
CA TYR A 437 1.43 23.78 11.50
C TYR A 437 1.04 23.72 10.02
N GLY A 438 0.99 22.52 9.45
CA GLY A 438 0.49 22.31 8.09
C GLY A 438 -0.97 22.78 7.94
N LEU A 439 -1.82 22.47 8.92
CA LEU A 439 -3.21 22.89 8.97
C LEU A 439 -3.36 24.41 9.04
N ILE A 440 -2.55 25.09 9.86
CA ILE A 440 -2.58 26.56 9.98
C ILE A 440 -2.25 27.21 8.64
N ILE A 441 -1.19 26.75 7.97
CA ILE A 441 -0.80 27.27 6.65
C ILE A 441 -1.90 27.00 5.63
N ALA A 442 -2.48 25.80 5.63
CA ALA A 442 -3.59 25.46 4.75
C ALA A 442 -4.79 26.39 4.98
N MET A 443 -5.24 26.55 6.23
CA MET A 443 -6.38 27.41 6.55
C MET A 443 -6.11 28.88 6.18
N GLN A 444 -4.93 29.41 6.48
CA GLN A 444 -4.56 30.77 6.07
C GLN A 444 -4.59 30.96 4.55
N GLY A 445 -4.15 29.96 3.78
CA GLY A 445 -4.26 29.97 2.33
C GLY A 445 -5.72 30.00 1.89
N LEU A 446 -6.54 29.10 2.42
CA LEU A 446 -7.94 28.97 2.02
C LEU A 446 -8.78 30.21 2.32
N TYR A 447 -8.51 30.97 3.40
CA TYR A 447 -9.31 32.13 3.82
C TYR A 447 -8.75 33.50 3.39
N LYS A 448 -7.75 33.53 2.51
CA LYS A 448 -7.42 34.72 1.73
C LYS A 448 -8.37 34.86 0.56
#